data_AF-A0AAD8AKT9-F1
#
_entry.id   AF-A0AAD8AKT9-F1
#
_cell.length_a   1.000
_cell.length_b   1.000
_cell.length_c   1.000
_cell.angle_alpha   90.00
_cell.angle_beta   90.00
_cell.angle_gamma   90.00
#
_symmetry.space_group_name_H-M   'P 1'
#
loop_
_entity.id
_entity.type
_entity.pdbx_description
1 polymer ?
#
loop_
_entity_poly.entity_id
_entity_poly.type
_entity_poly.pdbx_seq_one_letter_code
_entity_poly.pdbx_strand_id
1 'polypeptide(L)'
;ISHILGGKINIEAYIFLSVFTLIIETSMCCYIFPTETTDPCRDKKCPYGARCVPSMDGLSANCECPTRCPAYGDYTGSKPVCGSDGMDYRDQCELRKAACAANKDVTVRFHGKCDPCESVTCPQPEVCQLDDDRNPICRCGDTCSLEFTPVCGSDGKTYHNECSLRQEACKSRKTLRIIYRGKCSSGVNPCAQIRCQTGEECNIDKFGIARCECPPQCEPVMRPVCGQDGRTYESLCELKRASCLHKKAIEVKYSGTCGAMGPCSTHECDFGAKCVERGGQPVCECPVCPAEFDPVCGSDGISYGNECKLRLETCQHHRDIALLYKGLCNGCENKKCDHYAICESDGNGNARCVCPEACVEVQSLVCGTDGITYKNECEMRVSSCRSKQFIMVAYNGDCDLCQGVVCQWGARCEAGECVCPTNCVGSAEPVCASNMITYPNECEMQRASCKQPVETPPLTVIFYGDCREKNVVPPTLQSSWNF
;
A
#
# COMPACT_ATOMS: atom_id res chain seq x y z
N ILE A 1 -8.17 86.60 4.90
CA ILE A 1 -7.70 86.96 6.26
C ILE A 1 -6.43 86.13 6.49
N SER A 2 -5.18 86.59 6.56
CA SER A 2 -4.47 87.87 6.38
C SER A 2 -3.00 87.44 6.26
N HIS A 3 -2.29 87.74 5.17
CA HIS A 3 -1.35 88.86 5.02
C HIS A 3 -0.02 88.79 5.86
N ILE A 4 1.08 88.68 5.09
CA ILE A 4 2.42 89.33 5.15
C ILE A 4 3.41 89.05 6.30
N LEU A 5 4.63 88.64 5.90
CA LEU A 5 5.96 89.30 6.11
C LEU A 5 7.00 88.17 6.25
N GLY A 6 7.94 87.96 5.32
CA GLY A 6 8.77 88.99 4.69
C GLY A 6 9.98 89.27 5.59
N GLY A 7 10.91 88.32 5.68
CA GLY A 7 12.16 88.49 6.42
C GLY A 7 13.23 87.55 5.88
N LYS A 8 14.17 88.09 5.09
CA LYS A 8 15.40 87.40 4.69
C LYS A 8 16.17 87.00 5.94
N ILE A 9 16.14 85.73 6.31
CA ILE A 9 17.03 85.17 7.33
C ILE A 9 18.27 84.65 6.60
N ASN A 10 19.42 85.11 7.05
CA ASN A 10 20.72 84.90 6.47
C ASN A 10 21.11 83.40 6.57
N ILE A 11 21.11 82.69 5.44
CA ILE A 11 21.23 81.23 5.36
C ILE A 11 22.60 80.73 5.89
N GLU A 12 23.64 81.57 5.85
CA GLU A 12 24.98 81.16 6.31
C GLU A 12 25.13 81.03 7.84
N ALA A 13 24.38 81.83 8.63
CA ALA A 13 24.44 81.73 10.09
C ALA A 13 23.65 80.53 10.63
N TYR A 14 22.59 80.12 9.93
CA TYR A 14 21.77 78.96 10.31
C TYR A 14 22.47 77.64 9.97
N ILE A 15 23.30 77.61 8.92
CA ILE A 15 24.14 76.44 8.59
C ILE A 15 25.22 76.23 9.65
N PHE A 16 25.90 77.28 10.13
CA PHE A 16 26.94 77.12 11.16
C PHE A 16 26.39 76.68 12.53
N LEU A 17 25.23 77.20 12.95
CA LEU A 17 24.59 76.79 14.21
C LEU A 17 23.93 75.41 14.12
N SER A 18 23.43 75.00 12.95
CA SER A 18 22.88 73.65 12.74
C SER A 18 23.96 72.58 12.56
N VAL A 19 25.12 72.91 12.01
CA VAL A 19 26.27 71.98 11.91
C VAL A 19 26.90 71.74 13.29
N PHE A 20 26.99 72.76 14.16
CA PHE A 20 27.53 72.57 15.51
C PHE A 20 26.57 71.81 16.45
N THR A 21 25.26 71.93 16.27
CA THR A 21 24.28 71.12 17.02
C THR A 21 24.14 69.70 16.46
N LEU A 22 24.37 69.47 15.16
CA LEU A 22 24.42 68.11 14.59
C LEU A 22 25.64 67.28 15.06
N ILE A 23 26.74 67.94 15.41
CA ILE A 23 27.96 67.27 15.88
C ILE A 23 27.83 66.81 17.36
N ILE A 24 26.93 67.40 18.14
CA ILE A 24 26.76 67.05 19.57
C ILE A 24 25.69 65.96 19.80
N GLU A 25 24.71 65.77 18.91
CA GLU A 25 23.68 64.73 19.08
C GLU A 25 23.93 63.41 18.33
N THR A 26 25.01 63.31 17.54
CA THR A 26 25.41 62.04 16.90
C THR A 26 26.63 61.39 17.55
N SER A 27 26.76 61.52 18.88
CA SER A 27 27.57 60.58 19.66
C SER A 27 26.81 59.26 19.82
N MET A 28 26.65 58.53 18.70
CA MET A 28 26.66 57.08 18.80
C MET A 28 28.02 56.73 19.40
N CYS A 29 28.03 56.34 20.67
CA CYS A 29 29.18 55.78 21.34
C CYS A 29 29.55 54.44 20.68
N CYS A 30 30.13 54.48 19.49
CA CYS A 30 30.92 53.41 18.93
C CYS A 30 32.36 53.72 19.30
N TYR A 31 32.87 53.02 20.32
CA TYR A 31 34.28 53.08 20.69
C TYR A 31 35.11 52.56 19.52
N ILE A 32 35.87 53.45 18.87
CA ILE A 32 36.82 53.06 17.82
C ILE A 32 38.06 52.52 18.55
N PHE A 33 38.25 51.21 18.51
CA PHE A 33 39.45 50.59 19.08
C PHE A 33 40.70 51.05 18.31
N PRO A 34 41.79 51.43 19.00
CA PRO A 34 43.09 51.64 18.38
C PRO A 34 43.53 50.40 17.60
N THR A 35 44.28 50.57 16.50
CA THR A 35 44.69 49.52 15.56
C THR A 35 45.63 48.44 16.14
N GLU A 36 45.89 48.47 17.44
CA GLU A 36 46.84 47.61 18.17
C GLU A 36 46.18 46.77 19.30
N THR A 37 44.87 46.89 19.54
CA THR A 37 44.18 46.18 20.64
C THR A 37 43.12 45.20 20.12
N THR A 38 43.23 43.93 20.50
CA THR A 38 42.24 42.88 20.21
C THR A 38 40.99 43.05 21.06
N ASP A 39 39.79 42.90 20.47
CA ASP A 39 38.51 42.93 21.18
C ASP A 39 38.54 42.01 22.43
N PRO A 40 38.45 42.54 23.66
CA PRO A 40 38.50 41.76 24.90
C PRO A 40 37.37 40.73 25.02
N CYS A 41 36.31 40.85 24.21
CA CYS A 41 35.21 39.91 24.14
C CYS A 41 35.36 38.82 23.07
N ARG A 42 36.38 38.88 22.22
CA ARG A 42 36.56 37.96 21.08
C ARG A 42 36.64 36.48 21.50
N ASP A 43 37.38 36.20 22.58
CA ASP A 43 37.60 34.84 23.08
C ASP A 43 36.95 34.58 24.46
N LYS A 44 36.26 35.58 25.03
CA LYS A 44 35.66 35.47 26.36
C LYS A 44 34.29 34.80 26.30
N LYS A 45 34.23 33.54 26.73
CA LYS A 45 32.96 32.80 26.91
C LYS A 45 32.30 33.16 28.24
N CYS A 46 31.12 33.75 28.16
CA CYS A 46 30.34 34.09 29.35
C CYS A 46 29.38 32.95 29.73
N PRO A 47 29.27 32.62 31.04
CA PRO A 47 28.39 31.56 31.50
C PRO A 47 26.92 31.97 31.51
N TYR A 48 26.02 30.99 31.43
CA TYR A 48 24.58 31.12 31.70
C TYR A 48 23.87 32.27 30.95
N GLY A 49 23.99 32.34 29.62
CA GLY A 49 23.26 33.35 28.82
C GLY A 49 23.71 34.81 29.02
N ALA A 50 24.74 35.07 29.84
CA ALA A 50 25.36 36.38 29.98
C ALA A 50 26.04 36.82 28.68
N ARG A 51 26.05 38.13 28.41
CA ARG A 51 26.75 38.71 27.26
C ARG A 51 28.06 39.35 27.72
N CYS A 52 29.10 39.18 26.93
CA CYS A 52 30.36 39.88 27.14
C CYS A 52 30.20 41.37 26.83
N VAL A 53 30.59 42.23 27.76
CA VAL A 53 30.66 43.67 27.59
C VAL A 53 32.09 44.15 27.89
N PRO A 54 32.73 44.93 27.00
CA PRO A 54 34.02 45.54 27.29
C PRO A 54 33.93 46.51 28.48
N SER A 55 34.98 46.55 29.30
CA SER A 55 35.15 47.56 30.35
C SER A 55 35.40 48.94 29.72
N MET A 56 35.17 50.01 30.48
CA MET A 56 35.37 51.39 30.02
C MET A 56 36.82 51.69 29.63
N ASP A 57 37.77 50.90 30.14
CA ASP A 57 39.19 50.97 29.77
C ASP A 57 39.50 50.37 28.39
N GLY A 58 38.58 49.63 27.78
CA GLY A 58 38.78 48.93 26.51
C GLY A 58 39.78 47.77 26.55
N LEU A 59 40.34 47.45 27.72
CA LEU A 59 41.40 46.46 27.92
C LEU A 59 40.88 45.16 28.55
N SER A 60 39.77 45.24 29.29
CA SER A 60 39.14 44.09 29.93
C SER A 60 37.69 43.92 29.47
N ALA A 61 37.11 42.76 29.77
CA ALA A 61 35.71 42.48 29.49
C ALA A 61 35.04 41.86 30.71
N ASN A 62 33.74 42.06 30.88
CA ASN A 62 32.91 41.48 31.93
C ASN A 62 31.72 40.73 31.33
N CYS A 63 31.19 39.77 32.07
CA CYS A 63 30.00 39.02 31.68
C CYS A 63 28.80 39.57 32.44
N GLU A 64 27.86 40.16 31.73
CA GLU A 64 26.68 40.79 32.34
C GLU A 64 25.39 40.16 31.83
N CYS A 65 24.44 39.97 32.73
CA CYS A 65 23.11 39.49 32.38
C CYS A 65 22.32 40.58 31.63
N PRO A 66 21.53 40.22 30.60
CA PRO A 66 20.63 41.17 29.97
C PRO A 66 19.62 41.72 30.99
N THR A 67 19.60 43.03 31.20
CA THR A 67 18.64 43.67 32.13
C THR A 67 17.32 44.00 31.44
N ARG A 68 17.36 44.31 30.15
CA ARG A 68 16.20 44.63 29.29
C ARG A 68 16.33 43.94 27.95
N CYS A 69 15.22 43.44 27.42
CA CYS A 69 15.14 42.85 26.09
C CYS A 69 14.29 43.76 25.19
N PRO A 70 14.88 44.37 24.15
CA PRO A 70 14.14 45.24 23.24
C PRO A 70 13.15 44.44 22.40
N ALA A 71 11.88 44.84 22.38
CA ALA A 71 10.86 44.27 21.51
C ALA A 71 10.89 44.96 20.14
N TYR A 72 11.93 44.72 19.34
CA TYR A 72 11.96 45.17 17.94
C TYR A 72 11.29 44.11 17.06
N GLY A 73 10.16 44.47 16.45
CA GLY A 73 9.16 43.54 15.91
C GLY A 73 9.54 42.67 14.70
N ASP A 74 10.71 42.84 14.08
CA ASP A 74 11.03 42.17 12.81
C ASP A 74 12.41 41.47 12.76
N TYR A 75 13.11 41.34 13.89
CA TYR A 75 14.41 40.65 13.95
C TYR A 75 14.26 39.14 14.22
N THR A 76 15.16 38.31 13.68
CA THR A 76 15.13 36.84 13.85
C THR A 76 15.19 36.40 15.31
N GLY A 77 15.87 37.17 16.16
CA GLY A 77 15.96 36.95 17.61
C GLY A 77 14.72 37.37 18.41
N SER A 78 13.75 38.05 17.80
CA SER A 78 12.48 38.45 18.42
C SER A 78 11.36 37.40 18.26
N LYS A 79 11.65 36.30 17.56
CA LYS A 79 10.71 35.18 17.42
C LYS A 79 10.68 34.34 18.71
N PRO A 80 9.51 33.78 19.08
CA PRO A 80 9.41 32.84 20.20
C PRO A 80 10.37 31.66 20.07
N VAL A 81 10.87 31.17 21.20
CA VAL A 81 11.78 30.02 21.24
C VAL A 81 11.43 29.09 22.40
N CYS A 82 11.64 27.80 22.19
CA CYS A 82 11.53 26.77 23.22
C CYS A 82 12.92 26.54 23.85
N GLY A 83 12.99 26.65 25.18
CA GLY A 83 14.19 26.36 25.94
C GLY A 83 14.46 24.86 26.08
N SER A 84 15.72 24.50 26.34
CA SER A 84 16.13 23.14 26.69
C SER A 84 15.54 22.64 28.01
N ASP A 85 14.94 23.53 28.80
CA ASP A 85 14.17 23.26 30.00
C ASP A 85 12.67 23.03 29.73
N GLY A 86 12.25 23.02 28.47
CA GLY A 86 10.87 22.77 28.06
C GLY A 86 9.93 23.95 28.27
N MET A 87 10.46 25.15 28.54
CA MET A 87 9.66 26.36 28.70
C MET A 87 9.65 27.23 27.43
N ASP A 88 8.49 27.85 27.19
CA ASP A 88 8.33 28.83 26.11
C ASP A 88 8.84 30.20 26.53
N TYR A 89 9.66 30.80 25.67
CA TYR A 89 10.15 32.16 25.84
C TYR A 89 9.67 33.04 24.70
N ARG A 90 9.30 34.27 25.04
CA ARG A 90 8.82 35.27 24.08
C ARG A 90 9.84 35.51 22.96
N ASP A 91 11.12 35.51 23.31
CA ASP A 91 12.24 35.73 22.40
C ASP A 91 13.54 35.16 22.99
N GLN A 92 14.59 35.08 22.17
CA GLN A 92 15.91 34.54 22.58
C GLN A 92 16.55 35.37 23.72
N CYS A 93 16.26 36.67 23.79
CA CYS A 93 16.82 37.54 24.82
C CYS A 93 16.20 37.22 26.18
N GLU A 94 14.88 37.06 26.25
CA GLU A 94 14.17 36.70 27.48
C GLU A 94 14.61 35.32 28.00
N LEU A 95 14.87 34.37 27.10
CA LEU A 95 15.49 33.08 27.48
C LEU A 95 16.85 33.30 28.14
N ARG A 96 17.75 34.05 27.49
CA ARG A 96 19.10 34.31 28.03
C ARG A 96 19.07 35.08 29.35
N LYS A 97 18.16 36.04 29.48
CA LYS A 97 17.92 36.79 30.71
C LYS A 97 17.48 35.87 31.85
N ALA A 98 16.51 35.00 31.59
CA ALA A 98 16.01 34.03 32.58
C ALA A 98 17.11 33.01 32.96
N ALA A 99 17.84 32.48 31.99
CA ALA A 99 18.97 31.57 32.20
C ALA A 99 20.05 32.20 33.09
N CYS A 100 20.40 33.46 32.81
CA CYS A 100 21.41 34.21 33.55
C CYS A 100 20.97 34.54 34.97
N ALA A 101 19.73 34.99 35.15
CA ALA A 101 19.18 35.28 36.47
C ALA A 101 19.07 34.02 37.35
N ALA A 102 18.82 32.85 36.73
CA ALA A 102 18.69 31.58 37.43
C ALA A 102 20.02 30.82 37.60
N ASN A 103 21.13 31.30 37.03
CA ASN A 103 22.40 30.57 36.91
C ASN A 103 22.23 29.16 36.32
N LYS A 104 21.38 29.04 35.30
CA LYS A 104 21.08 27.77 34.61
C LYS A 104 21.54 27.84 33.16
N ASP A 105 22.07 26.73 32.66
CA ASP A 105 22.43 26.59 31.26
C ASP A 105 21.19 26.18 30.45
N VAL A 106 20.44 27.18 30.01
CA VAL A 106 19.26 26.99 29.15
C VAL A 106 19.63 27.48 27.76
N THR A 107 19.54 26.59 26.79
CA THR A 107 19.82 26.88 25.37
C THR A 107 18.52 26.80 24.56
N VAL A 108 18.51 27.37 23.36
CA VAL A 108 17.36 27.22 22.47
C VAL A 108 17.35 25.80 21.92
N ARG A 109 16.30 25.06 22.26
CA ARG A 109 16.08 23.72 21.76
C ARG A 109 15.37 23.73 20.41
N PHE A 110 14.41 24.64 20.23
CA PHE A 110 13.65 24.83 18.99
C PHE A 110 13.22 26.30 18.83
N HIS A 111 13.09 26.75 17.57
CA HIS A 111 12.43 28.02 17.26
C HIS A 111 10.91 27.82 17.22
N GLY A 112 10.14 28.72 17.84
CA GLY A 112 8.72 28.56 18.09
C GLY A 112 8.40 27.99 19.48
N LYS A 113 7.16 27.55 19.68
CA LYS A 113 6.70 26.96 20.94
C LYS A 113 7.26 25.55 21.18
N CYS A 114 7.30 25.14 22.44
CA CYS A 114 7.69 23.80 22.86
C CYS A 114 6.66 22.77 22.42
N ASP A 115 5.36 23.06 22.57
CA ASP A 115 4.25 22.25 22.06
C ASP A 115 3.42 23.04 21.02
N PRO A 116 3.73 22.89 19.72
CA PRO A 116 2.92 23.48 18.65
C PRO A 116 1.51 22.87 18.50
N CYS A 117 1.25 21.70 19.08
CA CYS A 117 -0.05 21.00 18.99
C CYS A 117 -1.04 21.40 20.08
N GLU A 118 -0.62 22.09 21.14
CA GLU A 118 -1.45 22.47 22.29
C GLU A 118 -2.76 23.17 21.90
N SER A 119 -2.72 24.02 20.86
CA SER A 119 -3.88 24.79 20.38
C SER A 119 -4.52 24.24 19.11
N VAL A 120 -4.17 23.01 18.68
CA VAL A 120 -4.63 22.43 17.42
C VAL A 120 -5.68 21.36 17.67
N THR A 121 -6.92 21.66 17.30
CA THR A 121 -8.04 20.71 17.33
C THR A 121 -8.17 20.02 15.97
N CYS A 122 -7.84 18.73 15.92
CA CYS A 122 -7.99 17.92 14.72
C CYS A 122 -9.40 17.32 14.60
N PRO A 123 -9.93 17.14 13.39
CA PRO A 123 -11.15 16.37 13.15
C PRO A 123 -10.96 14.94 13.65
N GLN A 124 -11.92 14.38 14.40
CA GLN A 124 -11.84 12.96 14.75
C GLN A 124 -11.92 12.11 13.47
N PRO A 125 -11.06 11.08 13.28
CA PRO A 125 -10.12 10.46 14.23
C PRO A 125 -8.64 10.90 14.11
N GLU A 126 -8.35 12.03 13.49
CA GLU A 126 -6.99 12.56 13.32
C GLU A 126 -6.42 13.10 14.64
N VAL A 127 -5.11 13.02 14.79
CA VAL A 127 -4.35 13.51 15.95
C VAL A 127 -3.32 14.52 15.45
N CYS A 128 -3.08 15.57 16.24
CA CYS A 128 -2.03 16.53 15.93
C CYS A 128 -0.66 15.88 16.12
N GLN A 129 0.14 15.92 15.06
CA GLN A 129 1.54 15.51 15.05
C GLN A 129 2.38 16.65 14.47
N LEU A 130 3.69 16.60 14.65
CA LEU A 130 4.60 17.59 14.07
C LEU A 130 5.27 16.99 12.83
N ASP A 131 5.41 17.78 11.76
CA ASP A 131 6.22 17.40 10.60
C ASP A 131 7.74 17.63 10.85
N ASP A 132 8.57 17.36 9.84
CA ASP A 132 10.04 17.53 9.91
C ASP A 132 10.46 18.98 10.22
N ASP A 133 9.62 19.95 9.83
CA ASP A 133 9.79 21.38 10.08
C ASP A 133 9.13 21.84 11.40
N ARG A 134 8.59 20.90 12.19
CA ARG A 134 7.96 21.12 13.48
C ARG A 134 6.63 21.89 13.42
N ASN A 135 5.95 21.86 12.27
CA ASN A 135 4.62 22.42 12.10
C ASN A 135 3.55 21.42 12.56
N PRO A 136 2.49 21.87 13.25
CA PRO A 136 1.40 21.01 13.65
C PRO A 136 0.53 20.63 12.45
N ILE A 137 0.36 19.34 12.25
CA ILE A 137 -0.39 18.72 11.16
C ILE A 137 -1.33 17.67 11.72
N CYS A 138 -2.57 17.65 11.24
CA CYS A 138 -3.52 16.60 11.59
C CYS A 138 -3.25 15.38 10.71
N ARG A 139 -2.89 14.27 11.33
CA ARG A 139 -2.69 12.98 10.65
C ARG A 139 -3.36 11.87 11.43
N CYS A 140 -3.60 10.76 10.76
CA CYS A 140 -4.02 9.55 11.42
C CYS A 140 -2.91 9.10 12.37
N GLY A 141 -3.23 8.88 13.65
CA GLY A 141 -2.21 8.50 14.63
C GLY A 141 -1.44 7.25 14.18
N ASP A 142 -0.11 7.35 14.12
CA ASP A 142 0.76 6.31 13.56
C ASP A 142 1.21 5.26 14.58
N THR A 143 1.07 5.54 15.87
CA THR A 143 1.50 4.65 16.95
C THR A 143 0.32 3.99 17.63
N CYS A 144 0.23 2.66 17.51
CA CYS A 144 -0.66 1.83 18.30
C CYS A 144 0.16 0.90 19.20
N SER A 145 -0.41 0.53 20.36
CA SER A 145 0.18 -0.52 21.20
C SER A 145 0.34 -1.82 20.40
N LEU A 146 1.43 -2.56 20.65
CA LEU A 146 1.65 -3.89 20.07
C LEU A 146 0.84 -4.99 20.78
N GLU A 147 0.12 -4.63 21.85
CA GLU A 147 -0.76 -5.55 22.57
C GLU A 147 -1.86 -6.10 21.63
N PHE A 148 -1.95 -7.42 21.56
CA PHE A 148 -2.91 -8.11 20.70
C PHE A 148 -4.24 -8.31 21.44
N THR A 149 -5.16 -7.38 21.23
CA THR A 149 -6.53 -7.40 21.76
C THR A 149 -7.52 -7.28 20.59
N PRO A 150 -7.70 -8.34 19.79
CA PRO A 150 -8.30 -8.23 18.47
C PRO A 150 -9.74 -7.75 18.53
N VAL A 151 -10.16 -6.98 17.51
CA VAL A 151 -11.55 -6.54 17.33
C VAL A 151 -12.01 -6.82 15.90
N CYS A 152 -13.28 -7.19 15.75
CA CYS A 152 -13.88 -7.35 14.43
C CYS A 152 -14.48 -6.03 13.97
N GLY A 153 -14.00 -5.49 12.85
CA GLY A 153 -14.49 -4.26 12.25
C GLY A 153 -15.75 -4.47 11.42
N SER A 154 -16.50 -3.39 11.20
CA SER A 154 -17.74 -3.38 10.42
C SER A 154 -17.56 -3.76 8.95
N ASP A 155 -16.32 -3.68 8.46
CA ASP A 155 -15.87 -4.16 7.15
C ASP A 155 -15.58 -5.67 7.11
N GLY A 156 -15.78 -6.37 8.23
CA GLY A 156 -15.51 -7.81 8.36
C GLY A 156 -14.04 -8.17 8.51
N LYS A 157 -13.15 -7.19 8.72
CA LYS A 157 -11.74 -7.43 8.97
C LYS A 157 -11.43 -7.52 10.46
N THR A 158 -10.49 -8.40 10.80
CA THR A 158 -9.95 -8.46 12.16
C THR A 158 -8.81 -7.46 12.29
N TYR A 159 -8.93 -6.56 13.26
CA TYR A 159 -7.90 -5.59 13.60
C TYR A 159 -7.14 -6.05 14.83
N HIS A 160 -5.83 -5.79 14.88
CA HIS A 160 -4.93 -6.20 15.96
C HIS A 160 -5.39 -5.70 17.33
N ASN A 161 -5.93 -4.48 17.36
CA ASN A 161 -6.61 -3.85 18.48
C ASN A 161 -7.50 -2.68 18.02
N GLU A 162 -8.26 -2.10 18.94
CA GLU A 162 -9.13 -0.95 18.67
C GLU A 162 -8.38 0.27 18.09
N CYS A 163 -7.13 0.49 18.49
CA CYS A 163 -6.30 1.55 17.92
C CYS A 163 -6.05 1.33 16.42
N SER A 164 -5.65 0.10 16.03
CA SER A 164 -5.41 -0.23 14.62
C SER A 164 -6.68 -0.12 13.76
N LEU A 165 -7.87 -0.42 14.31
CA LEU A 165 -9.14 -0.19 13.62
C LEU A 165 -9.40 1.30 13.39
N ARG A 166 -9.22 2.13 14.42
CA ARG A 166 -9.42 3.59 14.31
C ARG A 166 -8.42 4.23 13.36
N GLN A 167 -7.19 3.74 13.35
CA GLN A 167 -6.16 4.16 12.40
C GLN A 167 -6.57 3.83 10.96
N GLU A 168 -7.06 2.61 10.69
CA GLU A 168 -7.56 2.24 9.36
C GLU A 168 -8.80 3.07 8.99
N ALA A 169 -9.72 3.31 9.93
CA ALA A 169 -10.90 4.15 9.71
C ALA A 169 -10.49 5.55 9.25
N CYS A 170 -9.47 6.11 9.91
CA CYS A 170 -8.88 7.39 9.57
C CYS A 170 -8.23 7.38 8.18
N LYS A 171 -7.31 6.43 7.94
CA LYS A 171 -6.51 6.34 6.70
C LYS A 171 -7.38 6.10 5.48
N SER A 172 -8.39 5.25 5.62
CA SER A 172 -9.33 4.92 4.54
C SER A 172 -10.48 5.90 4.40
N ARG A 173 -10.60 6.90 5.29
CA ARG A 173 -11.75 7.83 5.40
C ARG A 173 -13.10 7.10 5.49
N LYS A 174 -13.11 5.91 6.10
CA LYS A 174 -14.30 5.09 6.28
C LYS A 174 -14.81 5.14 7.70
N THR A 175 -16.12 5.08 7.87
CA THR A 175 -16.75 4.93 9.18
C THR A 175 -16.69 3.47 9.63
N LEU A 176 -15.52 3.03 10.10
CA LEU A 176 -15.36 1.69 10.67
C LEU A 176 -15.82 1.67 12.14
N ARG A 177 -16.57 0.62 12.50
CA ARG A 177 -17.05 0.38 13.86
C ARG A 177 -16.61 -0.99 14.34
N ILE A 178 -16.45 -1.15 15.64
CA ILE A 178 -16.24 -2.46 16.25
C ILE A 178 -17.58 -3.17 16.33
N ILE A 179 -17.71 -4.32 15.67
CA ILE A 179 -18.88 -5.20 15.77
C ILE A 179 -18.84 -5.93 17.12
N TYR A 180 -17.70 -6.56 17.44
CA TYR A 180 -17.46 -7.25 18.70
C TYR A 180 -15.96 -7.37 18.97
N ARG A 181 -15.61 -7.65 20.23
CA ARG A 181 -14.22 -7.93 20.66
C ARG A 181 -13.88 -9.38 20.34
N GLY A 182 -12.76 -9.60 19.65
CA GLY A 182 -12.33 -10.89 19.12
C GLY A 182 -12.02 -10.84 17.62
N LYS A 183 -11.56 -11.97 17.06
CA LYS A 183 -11.34 -12.10 15.61
C LYS A 183 -12.68 -12.24 14.89
N CYS A 184 -12.79 -11.78 13.64
CA CYS A 184 -13.99 -11.93 12.84
C CYS A 184 -14.38 -13.39 12.56
N SER A 185 -13.45 -14.34 12.72
CA SER A 185 -13.71 -15.79 12.65
C SER A 185 -14.44 -16.35 13.88
N SER A 186 -14.50 -15.60 14.98
CA SER A 186 -15.07 -16.04 16.26
C SER A 186 -16.56 -15.71 16.42
N GLY A 187 -17.16 -14.99 15.47
CA GLY A 187 -18.56 -14.59 15.50
C GLY A 187 -19.13 -14.38 14.11
N VAL A 188 -20.45 -14.29 14.00
CA VAL A 188 -21.13 -14.12 12.71
C VAL A 188 -21.09 -12.64 12.32
N ASN A 189 -20.49 -12.32 11.17
CA ASN A 189 -20.56 -10.97 10.60
C ASN A 189 -21.96 -10.75 9.98
N PRO A 190 -22.77 -9.79 10.48
CA PRO A 190 -24.09 -9.51 9.91
C PRO A 190 -24.05 -9.16 8.41
N CYS A 191 -22.95 -8.57 7.92
CA CYS A 191 -22.76 -8.28 6.51
C CYS A 191 -22.47 -9.51 5.64
N ALA A 192 -22.13 -10.66 6.23
CA ALA A 192 -21.94 -11.92 5.48
C ALA A 192 -23.27 -12.60 5.11
N GLN A 193 -24.36 -12.23 5.79
CA GLN A 193 -25.69 -12.85 5.60
C GLN A 193 -26.62 -12.00 4.72
N ILE A 194 -26.32 -10.71 4.54
CA ILE A 194 -27.09 -9.79 3.69
C ILE A 194 -26.45 -9.68 2.31
N ARG A 195 -27.27 -9.72 1.25
CA ARG A 195 -26.81 -9.45 -0.12
C ARG A 195 -27.30 -8.07 -0.54
N CYS A 196 -26.38 -7.12 -0.62
CA CYS A 196 -26.67 -5.76 -1.05
C CYS A 196 -26.88 -5.68 -2.57
N GLN A 197 -27.69 -4.71 -3.01
CA GLN A 197 -27.97 -4.45 -4.42
C GLN A 197 -26.77 -3.78 -5.11
N THR A 198 -26.81 -3.64 -6.43
CA THR A 198 -25.71 -3.09 -7.24
C THR A 198 -25.26 -1.71 -6.74
N GLY A 199 -24.01 -1.63 -6.28
CA GLY A 199 -23.39 -0.39 -5.80
C GLY A 199 -23.68 -0.04 -4.34
N GLU A 200 -24.52 -0.81 -3.64
CA GLU A 200 -24.73 -0.67 -2.20
C GLU A 200 -23.57 -1.31 -1.43
N GLU A 201 -23.10 -0.63 -0.39
CA GLU A 201 -22.11 -1.15 0.54
C GLU A 201 -22.80 -1.54 1.86
N CYS A 202 -22.41 -2.69 2.42
CA CYS A 202 -22.92 -3.11 3.72
C CYS A 202 -22.24 -2.32 4.84
N ASN A 203 -23.04 -1.56 5.58
CA ASN A 203 -22.62 -0.81 6.76
C ASN A 203 -23.38 -1.32 7.99
N ILE A 204 -22.73 -1.32 9.15
CA ILE A 204 -23.34 -1.76 10.41
C ILE A 204 -23.71 -0.55 11.26
N ASP A 205 -24.98 -0.45 11.63
CA ASP A 205 -25.48 0.67 12.41
C ASP A 205 -25.01 0.62 13.88
N LYS A 206 -25.38 1.64 14.68
CA LYS A 206 -24.97 1.75 16.09
C LYS A 206 -25.54 0.65 16.99
N PHE A 207 -26.46 -0.15 16.49
CA PHE A 207 -27.09 -1.27 17.19
C PHE A 207 -26.56 -2.63 16.70
N GLY A 208 -25.56 -2.65 15.81
CA GLY A 208 -24.99 -3.89 15.28
C GLY A 208 -25.79 -4.51 14.14
N ILE A 209 -26.73 -3.76 13.54
CA ILE A 209 -27.57 -4.25 12.44
C ILE A 209 -26.93 -3.88 11.10
N ALA A 210 -26.72 -4.87 10.23
CA ALA A 210 -26.25 -4.65 8.86
C ALA A 210 -27.33 -3.99 8.00
N ARG A 211 -26.95 -2.94 7.29
CA ARG A 211 -27.77 -2.20 6.32
C ARG A 211 -26.98 -2.01 5.04
N CYS A 212 -27.65 -2.17 3.91
CA CYS A 212 -27.09 -1.84 2.61
C CYS A 212 -27.38 -0.37 2.32
N GLU A 213 -26.34 0.44 2.19
CA GLU A 213 -26.45 1.88 1.99
C GLU A 213 -25.55 2.30 0.84
N CYS A 214 -25.95 3.34 0.10
CA CYS A 214 -25.11 3.91 -0.94
C CYS A 214 -23.90 4.64 -0.34
N PRO A 215 -22.79 4.74 -1.10
CA PRO A 215 -21.63 5.52 -0.68
C PRO A 215 -22.01 6.95 -0.25
N PRO A 216 -21.34 7.50 0.78
CA PRO A 216 -21.58 8.88 1.23
C PRO A 216 -21.22 9.89 0.14
N GLN A 217 -21.55 11.17 0.33
CA GLN A 217 -21.16 12.22 -0.62
C GLN A 217 -19.65 12.21 -0.85
N CYS A 218 -19.24 12.29 -2.11
CA CYS A 218 -17.83 12.25 -2.48
C CYS A 218 -17.17 13.62 -2.25
N GLU A 219 -15.85 13.61 -2.17
CA GLU A 219 -15.08 14.85 -2.19
C GLU A 219 -15.22 15.56 -3.55
N PRO A 220 -15.25 16.91 -3.57
CA PRO A 220 -15.40 17.70 -4.78
C PRO A 220 -14.09 17.71 -5.58
N VAL A 221 -13.73 16.56 -6.16
CA VAL A 221 -12.53 16.35 -6.97
C VAL A 221 -12.91 16.16 -8.44
N MET A 222 -12.30 16.94 -9.32
CA MET A 222 -12.54 16.88 -10.77
C MET A 222 -11.55 15.94 -11.48
N ARG A 223 -11.96 14.68 -11.66
CA ARG A 223 -11.27 13.64 -12.45
C ARG A 223 -12.32 12.87 -13.26
N PRO A 224 -12.79 13.42 -14.39
CA PRO A 224 -14.01 12.97 -15.01
C PRO A 224 -13.90 11.56 -15.59
N VAL A 225 -15.00 10.82 -15.53
CA VAL A 225 -15.17 9.51 -16.19
C VAL A 225 -16.46 9.49 -16.99
N CYS A 226 -16.44 8.84 -18.14
CA CYS A 226 -17.63 8.63 -18.96
C CYS A 226 -18.26 7.30 -18.59
N GLY A 227 -19.53 7.32 -18.16
CA GLY A 227 -20.30 6.10 -17.90
C GLY A 227 -20.82 5.45 -19.19
N GLN A 228 -21.14 4.16 -19.14
CA GLN A 228 -21.83 3.46 -20.24
C GLN A 228 -23.19 4.08 -20.58
N ASP A 229 -23.80 4.80 -19.63
CA ASP A 229 -25.03 5.56 -19.82
C ASP A 229 -24.83 6.87 -20.61
N GLY A 230 -23.60 7.14 -21.06
CA GLY A 230 -23.25 8.32 -21.85
C GLY A 230 -23.16 9.60 -21.04
N ARG A 231 -23.13 9.51 -19.70
CA ARG A 231 -23.02 10.66 -18.79
C ARG A 231 -21.60 10.79 -18.25
N THR A 232 -21.13 12.03 -18.19
CA THR A 232 -19.87 12.37 -17.51
C THR A 232 -20.12 12.47 -16.01
N TYR A 233 -19.29 11.79 -15.24
CA TYR A 233 -19.24 11.91 -13.79
C TYR A 233 -17.97 12.64 -13.37
N GLU A 234 -18.07 13.52 -12.38
CA GLU A 234 -16.94 14.36 -11.91
C GLU A 234 -15.77 13.52 -11.36
N SER A 235 -16.07 12.36 -10.80
CA SER A 235 -15.10 11.37 -10.34
C SER A 235 -15.65 9.96 -10.44
N LEU A 236 -14.76 8.95 -10.33
CA LEU A 236 -15.19 7.55 -10.19
C LEU A 236 -16.08 7.31 -8.96
N CYS A 237 -15.87 8.08 -7.88
CA CYS A 237 -16.72 8.01 -6.70
C CYS A 237 -18.15 8.44 -7.02
N GLU A 238 -18.31 9.56 -7.73
CA GLU A 238 -19.63 10.07 -8.13
C GLU A 238 -20.34 9.11 -9.09
N LEU A 239 -19.61 8.45 -9.99
CA LEU A 239 -20.17 7.40 -10.85
C LEU A 239 -20.71 6.22 -10.02
N LYS A 240 -19.91 5.67 -9.10
CA LYS A 240 -20.34 4.55 -8.24
C LYS A 240 -21.52 4.92 -7.35
N ARG A 241 -21.46 6.11 -6.75
CA ARG A 241 -22.55 6.65 -5.92
C ARG A 241 -23.82 6.83 -6.73
N ALA A 242 -23.74 7.39 -7.95
CA ALA A 242 -24.88 7.51 -8.85
C ALA A 242 -25.41 6.15 -9.30
N SER A 243 -24.54 5.18 -9.59
CA SER A 243 -24.93 3.81 -9.91
C SER A 243 -25.79 3.19 -8.80
N CYS A 244 -25.37 3.37 -7.54
CA CYS A 244 -26.15 2.93 -6.38
C CYS A 244 -27.48 3.69 -6.24
N LEU A 245 -27.43 5.03 -6.23
CA LEU A 245 -28.63 5.86 -6.00
C LEU A 245 -29.71 5.65 -7.07
N HIS A 246 -29.32 5.38 -8.30
CA HIS A 246 -30.24 5.14 -9.42
C HIS A 246 -30.56 3.65 -9.61
N LYS A 247 -29.98 2.75 -8.81
CA LYS A 247 -30.13 1.29 -8.92
C LYS A 247 -29.87 0.76 -10.33
N LYS A 248 -28.88 1.35 -11.00
CA LYS A 248 -28.45 0.95 -12.35
C LYS A 248 -26.97 0.61 -12.29
N ALA A 249 -26.57 -0.51 -12.85
CA ALA A 249 -25.16 -0.81 -13.06
C ALA A 249 -24.62 0.18 -14.09
N ILE A 250 -23.83 1.15 -13.64
CA ILE A 250 -23.17 2.12 -14.50
C ILE A 250 -21.69 1.79 -14.41
N GLU A 251 -21.15 1.21 -15.47
CA GLU A 251 -19.73 0.94 -15.58
C GLU A 251 -19.03 2.10 -16.30
N VAL A 252 -17.73 2.24 -16.06
CA VAL A 252 -16.90 3.21 -16.78
C VAL A 252 -16.75 2.74 -18.21
N LYS A 253 -17.13 3.59 -19.18
CA LYS A 253 -16.85 3.38 -20.60
C LYS A 253 -15.42 3.79 -20.94
N TYR A 254 -14.99 4.98 -20.50
CA TYR A 254 -13.60 5.45 -20.60
C TYR A 254 -13.34 6.60 -19.61
N SER A 255 -12.06 6.90 -19.38
CA SER A 255 -11.65 8.06 -18.58
C SER A 255 -11.78 9.36 -19.40
N GLY A 256 -12.32 10.42 -18.80
CA GLY A 256 -12.62 11.69 -19.47
C GLY A 256 -14.11 12.00 -19.54
N THR A 257 -14.47 13.08 -20.25
CA THR A 257 -15.86 13.49 -20.44
C THR A 257 -16.50 12.73 -21.59
N CYS A 258 -17.78 12.36 -21.47
CA CYS A 258 -18.51 11.74 -22.56
C CYS A 258 -18.65 12.68 -23.76
N GLY A 259 -18.51 12.13 -24.97
CA GLY A 259 -18.73 12.86 -26.23
C GLY A 259 -17.51 13.65 -26.72
N ALA A 260 -16.50 13.85 -25.87
CA ALA A 260 -15.15 14.11 -26.34
C ALA A 260 -14.58 12.76 -26.82
N MET A 261 -14.83 12.39 -28.08
CA MET A 261 -14.17 11.21 -28.68
C MET A 261 -12.69 11.52 -28.84
N GLY A 262 -11.96 11.40 -27.73
CA GLY A 262 -10.52 11.49 -27.71
C GLY A 262 -9.94 10.22 -28.35
N PRO A 263 -8.74 10.29 -28.92
CA PRO A 263 -8.10 9.15 -29.57
C PRO A 263 -7.91 7.95 -28.63
N CYS A 264 -7.79 8.20 -27.32
CA CYS A 264 -7.66 7.19 -26.27
C CYS A 264 -8.98 6.58 -25.77
N SER A 265 -10.13 7.02 -26.30
CA SER A 265 -11.44 6.49 -25.88
C SER A 265 -11.74 5.09 -26.44
N THR A 266 -11.06 4.67 -27.50
CA THR A 266 -11.23 3.35 -28.17
C THR A 266 -9.91 2.58 -28.32
N HIS A 267 -8.81 3.12 -27.81
CA HIS A 267 -7.48 2.54 -27.95
C HIS A 267 -7.03 1.94 -26.61
N GLU A 268 -7.08 0.61 -26.50
CA GLU A 268 -6.52 -0.10 -25.36
C GLU A 268 -5.01 -0.22 -25.51
N CYS A 269 -4.30 -0.12 -24.39
CA CYS A 269 -2.85 -0.22 -24.35
C CYS A 269 -2.47 -1.47 -23.57
N ASP A 270 -1.60 -2.29 -24.15
CA ASP A 270 -1.15 -3.53 -23.55
C ASP A 270 -0.12 -3.30 -22.43
N PHE A 271 0.15 -4.37 -21.66
CA PHE A 271 1.24 -4.43 -20.68
C PHE A 271 1.22 -3.32 -19.60
N GLY A 272 0.04 -2.82 -19.22
CA GLY A 272 -0.09 -1.81 -18.17
C GLY A 272 0.29 -0.39 -18.58
N ALA A 273 0.50 -0.15 -19.89
CA ALA A 273 0.68 1.20 -20.43
C ALA A 273 -0.60 2.04 -20.31
N LYS A 274 -0.43 3.36 -20.18
CA LYS A 274 -1.54 4.31 -20.14
C LYS A 274 -1.66 5.01 -21.49
N CYS A 275 -2.87 5.07 -22.04
CA CYS A 275 -3.11 5.87 -23.23
C CYS A 275 -3.08 7.37 -22.90
N VAL A 276 -2.28 8.12 -23.65
CA VAL A 276 -2.22 9.59 -23.63
C VAL A 276 -2.38 10.15 -25.04
N GLU A 277 -2.91 11.36 -25.15
CA GLU A 277 -3.11 12.02 -26.44
C GLU A 277 -1.90 12.90 -26.77
N ARG A 278 -1.22 12.63 -27.90
CA ARG A 278 -0.21 13.53 -28.48
C ARG A 278 -0.62 13.91 -29.90
N GLY A 279 -0.82 15.21 -30.13
CA GLY A 279 -1.15 15.72 -31.47
C GLY A 279 -2.45 15.17 -32.06
N GLY A 280 -3.45 14.82 -31.24
CA GLY A 280 -4.71 14.24 -31.71
C GLY A 280 -4.65 12.75 -32.05
N GLN A 281 -3.60 12.03 -31.63
CA GLN A 281 -3.47 10.58 -31.79
C GLN A 281 -3.28 9.87 -30.44
N PRO A 282 -3.71 8.60 -30.31
CA PRO A 282 -3.51 7.83 -29.10
C PRO A 282 -2.08 7.30 -29.06
N VAL A 283 -1.38 7.55 -27.96
CA VAL A 283 -0.03 7.04 -27.72
C VAL A 283 -0.03 6.30 -26.40
N CYS A 284 0.42 5.06 -26.39
CA CYS A 284 0.60 4.28 -25.17
C CYS A 284 1.95 4.61 -24.54
N GLU A 285 1.93 5.13 -23.31
CA GLU A 285 3.14 5.50 -22.56
C GLU A 285 3.13 4.84 -21.18
N CYS A 286 4.31 4.49 -20.67
CA CYS A 286 4.42 3.94 -19.33
C CYS A 286 4.10 4.99 -18.25
N PRO A 287 3.45 4.57 -17.15
CA PRO A 287 3.00 5.51 -16.12
C PRO A 287 4.18 6.11 -15.34
N VAL A 288 4.08 7.38 -14.95
CA VAL A 288 5.00 7.99 -13.99
C VAL A 288 4.43 7.79 -12.59
N CYS A 289 5.22 7.19 -11.69
CA CYS A 289 4.71 6.73 -10.41
C CYS A 289 5.17 7.57 -9.21
N PRO A 290 4.30 7.79 -8.21
CA PRO A 290 4.68 8.45 -6.97
C PRO A 290 5.59 7.56 -6.11
N ALA A 291 6.31 8.20 -5.19
CA ALA A 291 7.18 7.52 -4.23
C ALA A 291 6.41 6.87 -3.05
N GLU A 292 5.09 7.03 -2.99
CA GLU A 292 4.20 6.47 -1.97
C GLU A 292 4.35 4.94 -1.87
N PHE A 293 4.29 4.43 -0.65
CA PHE A 293 4.41 3.00 -0.35
C PHE A 293 3.05 2.44 0.06
N ASP A 294 2.35 1.80 -0.88
CA ASP A 294 1.08 1.08 -0.73
C ASP A 294 1.24 -0.30 -1.39
N PRO A 295 1.95 -1.25 -0.74
CA PRO A 295 2.52 -2.40 -1.40
C PRO A 295 1.46 -3.31 -2.02
N VAL A 296 1.77 -3.91 -3.16
CA VAL A 296 0.91 -4.90 -3.82
C VAL A 296 1.73 -6.12 -4.22
N CYS A 297 1.10 -7.29 -4.23
CA CYS A 297 1.72 -8.53 -4.67
C CYS A 297 1.34 -8.79 -6.13
N GLY A 298 2.36 -8.91 -7.00
CA GLY A 298 2.19 -9.34 -8.38
C GLY A 298 2.03 -10.86 -8.51
N SER A 299 1.42 -11.29 -9.61
CA SER A 299 1.30 -12.71 -9.99
C SER A 299 2.65 -13.41 -10.24
N ASP A 300 3.72 -12.63 -10.40
CA ASP A 300 5.12 -13.09 -10.42
C ASP A 300 5.68 -13.42 -9.02
N GLY A 301 4.92 -13.14 -7.98
CA GLY A 301 5.31 -13.31 -6.57
C GLY A 301 6.32 -12.26 -6.11
N ILE A 302 6.38 -11.11 -6.78
CA ILE A 302 7.20 -9.97 -6.39
C ILE A 302 6.32 -8.89 -5.75
N SER A 303 6.82 -8.31 -4.66
CA SER A 303 6.15 -7.18 -4.01
C SER A 303 6.54 -5.88 -4.71
N TYR A 304 5.54 -5.13 -5.16
CA TYR A 304 5.74 -3.81 -5.74
C TYR A 304 5.38 -2.75 -4.70
N GLY A 305 6.18 -1.68 -4.63
CA GLY A 305 5.97 -0.62 -3.64
C GLY A 305 4.62 0.10 -3.77
N ASN A 306 3.99 0.04 -4.95
CA ASN A 306 2.59 0.39 -5.17
C ASN A 306 2.07 -0.19 -6.50
N GLU A 307 0.74 -0.14 -6.71
CA GLU A 307 0.10 -0.62 -7.94
C GLU A 307 0.60 0.12 -9.20
N CYS A 308 0.96 1.40 -9.11
CA CYS A 308 1.55 2.12 -10.24
C CYS A 308 2.91 1.52 -10.62
N LYS A 309 3.78 1.25 -9.63
CA LYS A 309 5.10 0.66 -9.84
C LYS A 309 5.01 -0.76 -10.44
N LEU A 310 3.99 -1.52 -10.07
CA LEU A 310 3.69 -2.80 -10.73
C LEU A 310 3.37 -2.61 -12.22
N ARG A 311 2.48 -1.67 -12.56
CA ARG A 311 2.13 -1.36 -13.97
C ARG A 311 3.29 -0.74 -14.76
N LEU A 312 4.17 0.00 -14.08
CA LEU A 312 5.39 0.53 -14.68
C LEU A 312 6.33 -0.59 -15.09
N GLU A 313 6.54 -1.57 -14.21
CA GLU A 313 7.37 -2.75 -14.48
C GLU A 313 6.82 -3.55 -15.67
N THR A 314 5.50 -3.82 -15.68
CA THR A 314 4.86 -4.52 -16.81
C THR A 314 5.07 -3.79 -18.12
N CYS A 315 4.94 -2.46 -18.11
CA CYS A 315 5.02 -1.64 -19.31
C CYS A 315 6.45 -1.53 -19.85
N GLN A 316 7.43 -1.32 -18.99
CA GLN A 316 8.83 -1.20 -19.40
C GLN A 316 9.39 -2.53 -19.94
N HIS A 317 8.96 -3.65 -19.33
CA HIS A 317 9.52 -4.96 -19.63
C HIS A 317 8.60 -5.86 -20.48
N HIS A 318 7.44 -5.35 -20.92
CA HIS A 318 6.44 -6.08 -21.71
C HIS A 318 6.06 -7.42 -21.07
N ARG A 319 5.82 -7.39 -19.76
CA ARG A 319 5.43 -8.56 -18.97
C ARG A 319 3.96 -8.50 -18.63
N ASP A 320 3.31 -9.66 -18.58
CA ASP A 320 1.94 -9.80 -18.13
C ASP A 320 1.91 -10.17 -16.64
N ILE A 321 1.94 -9.14 -15.78
CA ILE A 321 1.95 -9.29 -14.32
C ILE A 321 0.64 -8.74 -13.78
N ALA A 322 -0.31 -9.62 -13.51
CA ALA A 322 -1.56 -9.25 -12.84
C ALA A 322 -1.34 -8.94 -11.35
N LEU A 323 -2.13 -8.02 -10.80
CA LEU A 323 -2.20 -7.79 -9.36
C LEU A 323 -2.93 -8.96 -8.68
N LEU A 324 -2.27 -9.62 -7.74
CA LEU A 324 -2.81 -10.77 -7.02
C LEU A 324 -3.62 -10.32 -5.79
N TYR A 325 -3.01 -9.53 -4.91
CA TYR A 325 -3.66 -8.90 -3.76
C TYR A 325 -2.90 -7.66 -3.30
N LYS A 326 -3.56 -6.84 -2.48
CA LYS A 326 -2.95 -5.67 -1.82
C LYS A 326 -2.19 -6.13 -0.57
N GLY A 327 -0.98 -5.61 -0.37
CA GLY A 327 0.01 -6.04 0.61
C GLY A 327 1.29 -6.56 -0.04
N LEU A 328 2.35 -6.72 0.77
CA LEU A 328 3.57 -7.43 0.36
C LEU A 328 3.24 -8.90 0.05
N CYS A 329 3.96 -9.52 -0.87
CA CYS A 329 3.89 -10.96 -1.06
C CYS A 329 4.41 -11.68 0.20
N ASN A 330 3.71 -12.73 0.62
CA ASN A 330 4.07 -13.55 1.79
C ASN A 330 5.18 -14.60 1.49
N GLY A 331 6.19 -14.26 0.68
CA GLY A 331 7.18 -15.23 0.24
C GLY A 331 6.54 -16.45 -0.46
N CYS A 332 6.77 -17.66 0.07
CA CYS A 332 6.35 -18.91 -0.57
C CYS A 332 4.90 -19.34 -0.30
N GLU A 333 4.14 -18.66 0.57
CA GLU A 333 2.77 -19.09 0.92
C GLU A 333 1.80 -19.11 -0.28
N ASN A 334 2.03 -18.26 -1.29
CA ASN A 334 1.16 -18.14 -2.47
C ASN A 334 1.90 -18.30 -3.81
N LYS A 335 3.19 -18.64 -3.81
CA LYS A 335 3.98 -18.82 -5.04
C LYS A 335 3.95 -20.27 -5.48
N LYS A 336 3.24 -20.56 -6.58
CA LYS A 336 3.25 -21.89 -7.20
C LYS A 336 4.49 -22.02 -8.08
N CYS A 337 5.33 -23.00 -7.77
CA CYS A 337 6.51 -23.33 -8.56
C CYS A 337 6.21 -24.53 -9.46
N ASP A 338 6.29 -24.33 -10.76
CA ASP A 338 6.04 -25.38 -11.75
C ASP A 338 7.23 -26.34 -11.89
N HIS A 339 6.98 -27.50 -12.50
CA HIS A 339 7.99 -28.54 -12.78
C HIS A 339 8.73 -29.04 -11.53
N TYR A 340 8.01 -29.20 -10.41
CA TYR A 340 8.56 -29.65 -9.12
C TYR A 340 9.69 -28.79 -8.55
N ALA A 341 9.80 -27.53 -9.00
CA ALA A 341 10.70 -26.57 -8.38
C ALA A 341 10.25 -26.27 -6.94
N ILE A 342 11.21 -26.09 -6.05
CA ILE A 342 10.99 -25.74 -4.65
C ILE A 342 11.00 -24.21 -4.52
N CYS A 343 10.05 -23.66 -3.77
CA CYS A 343 10.05 -22.25 -3.46
C CYS A 343 10.99 -21.95 -2.28
N GLU A 344 11.89 -20.99 -2.46
CA GLU A 344 12.72 -20.41 -1.41
C GLU A 344 12.41 -18.93 -1.24
N SER A 345 12.35 -18.47 0.01
CA SER A 345 12.25 -17.04 0.32
C SER A 345 13.64 -16.46 0.54
N ASP A 346 13.96 -15.32 -0.08
CA ASP A 346 15.08 -14.51 0.36
C ASP A 346 14.69 -13.83 1.69
N GLY A 347 15.67 -13.50 2.54
CA GLY A 347 15.42 -12.89 3.85
C GLY A 347 14.70 -11.52 3.83
N ASN A 348 14.35 -11.02 2.64
CA ASN A 348 13.59 -9.79 2.40
C ASN A 348 12.11 -10.04 2.03
N GLY A 349 11.68 -11.31 2.01
CA GLY A 349 10.28 -11.70 1.72
C GLY A 349 9.96 -11.93 0.24
N ASN A 350 10.95 -11.93 -0.66
CA ASN A 350 10.73 -12.31 -2.06
C ASN A 350 10.89 -13.82 -2.23
N ALA A 351 10.06 -14.41 -3.08
CA ALA A 351 10.09 -15.85 -3.33
C ALA A 351 10.70 -16.17 -4.71
N ARG A 352 11.56 -17.19 -4.78
CA ARG A 352 12.14 -17.73 -6.01
C ARG A 352 11.94 -19.23 -6.11
N CYS A 353 11.78 -19.75 -7.32
CA CYS A 353 11.66 -21.19 -7.57
C CYS A 353 13.03 -21.75 -7.98
N VAL A 354 13.54 -22.71 -7.21
CA VAL A 354 14.85 -23.35 -7.44
C VAL A 354 14.68 -24.86 -7.60
N CYS A 355 15.59 -25.50 -8.35
CA CYS A 355 15.57 -26.95 -8.49
C CYS A 355 16.29 -27.63 -7.32
N PRO A 356 15.80 -28.77 -6.80
CA PRO A 356 16.50 -29.52 -5.78
C PRO A 356 17.91 -29.92 -6.26
N GLU A 357 18.91 -29.78 -5.38
CA GLU A 357 20.32 -30.07 -5.73
C GLU A 357 20.75 -31.47 -5.34
N ALA A 358 20.10 -32.08 -4.34
CA ALA A 358 20.43 -33.40 -3.83
C ALA A 358 19.19 -34.23 -3.56
N CYS A 359 19.31 -35.53 -3.79
CA CYS A 359 18.31 -36.54 -3.45
C CYS A 359 18.89 -37.52 -2.43
N VAL A 360 18.03 -38.08 -1.58
CA VAL A 360 18.41 -39.18 -0.69
C VAL A 360 18.65 -40.42 -1.55
N GLU A 361 19.80 -41.08 -1.39
CA GLU A 361 20.14 -42.29 -2.14
C GLU A 361 19.28 -43.49 -1.69
N VAL A 362 18.08 -43.58 -2.25
CA VAL A 362 17.21 -44.74 -2.16
C VAL A 362 17.03 -45.29 -3.58
N GLN A 363 17.35 -46.56 -3.78
CA GLN A 363 17.11 -47.25 -5.05
C GLN A 363 15.65 -47.72 -5.10
N SER A 364 14.83 -47.02 -5.89
CA SER A 364 13.42 -47.33 -6.09
C SER A 364 13.02 -46.84 -7.48
N LEU A 365 13.33 -47.64 -8.50
CA LEU A 365 13.19 -47.26 -9.90
C LEU A 365 11.77 -46.78 -10.24
N VAL A 366 11.69 -45.72 -11.04
CA VAL A 366 10.43 -45.22 -11.60
C VAL A 366 10.60 -44.93 -13.09
N CYS A 367 9.56 -45.23 -13.87
CA CYS A 367 9.49 -44.84 -15.26
C CYS A 367 8.80 -43.48 -15.37
N GLY A 368 9.44 -42.50 -16.00
CA GLY A 368 8.86 -41.18 -16.26
C GLY A 368 7.92 -41.20 -17.47
N THR A 369 7.02 -40.22 -17.55
CA THR A 369 6.16 -40.01 -18.74
C THR A 369 6.93 -39.65 -20.01
N ASP A 370 8.20 -39.31 -19.87
CA ASP A 370 9.17 -39.12 -20.95
C ASP A 370 9.79 -40.43 -21.47
N GLY A 371 9.40 -41.57 -20.89
CA GLY A 371 9.89 -42.90 -21.27
C GLY A 371 11.30 -43.21 -20.75
N ILE A 372 11.79 -42.44 -19.77
CA ILE A 372 13.12 -42.63 -19.19
C ILE A 372 13.01 -43.26 -17.79
N THR A 373 13.84 -44.27 -17.51
CA THR A 373 13.95 -44.88 -16.19
C THR A 373 14.82 -44.02 -15.27
N TYR A 374 14.27 -43.63 -14.12
CA TYR A 374 14.96 -42.85 -13.09
C TYR A 374 15.28 -43.72 -11.87
N LYS A 375 16.43 -43.46 -11.23
CA LYS A 375 16.89 -44.19 -10.02
C LYS A 375 15.85 -44.15 -8.88
N ASN A 376 15.14 -43.03 -8.76
CA ASN A 376 14.02 -42.81 -7.88
C ASN A 376 13.19 -41.59 -8.31
N GLU A 377 12.04 -41.40 -7.68
CA GLU A 377 11.13 -40.28 -7.97
C GLU A 377 11.75 -38.90 -7.72
N CYS A 378 12.70 -38.79 -6.78
CA CYS A 378 13.38 -37.52 -6.53
C CYS A 378 14.25 -37.11 -7.73
N GLU A 379 15.06 -38.03 -8.27
CA GLU A 379 15.89 -37.78 -9.46
C GLU A 379 15.03 -37.42 -10.68
N MET A 380 13.86 -38.05 -10.83
CA MET A 380 12.88 -37.69 -11.87
C MET A 380 12.38 -36.25 -11.71
N ARG A 381 11.98 -35.85 -10.50
CA ARG A 381 11.50 -34.49 -10.23
C ARG A 381 12.60 -33.44 -10.42
N VAL A 382 13.86 -33.77 -10.09
CA VAL A 382 15.02 -32.91 -10.37
C VAL A 382 15.23 -32.74 -11.88
N SER A 383 15.16 -33.82 -12.65
CA SER A 383 15.23 -33.79 -14.13
C SER A 383 14.12 -32.91 -14.71
N SER A 384 12.88 -33.12 -14.27
CA SER A 384 11.69 -32.33 -14.63
C SER A 384 11.88 -30.83 -14.37
N CYS A 385 12.43 -30.47 -13.21
CA CYS A 385 12.68 -29.08 -12.85
C CYS A 385 13.76 -28.43 -13.73
N ARG A 386 14.85 -29.15 -14.01
CA ARG A 386 16.00 -28.66 -14.80
C ARG A 386 15.66 -28.55 -16.29
N SER A 387 14.88 -29.48 -16.83
CA SER A 387 14.43 -29.49 -18.22
C SER A 387 13.23 -28.58 -18.49
N LYS A 388 12.57 -28.06 -17.43
CA LYS A 388 11.34 -27.25 -17.51
C LYS A 388 10.20 -27.97 -18.25
N GLN A 389 10.09 -29.28 -18.01
CA GLN A 389 9.02 -30.14 -18.54
C GLN A 389 8.37 -30.89 -17.40
N PHE A 390 7.05 -31.09 -17.43
CA PHE A 390 6.36 -31.91 -16.42
C PHE A 390 6.58 -33.39 -16.73
N ILE A 391 7.45 -34.03 -15.96
CA ILE A 391 7.73 -35.47 -16.05
C ILE A 391 7.08 -36.11 -14.82
N MET A 392 5.97 -36.82 -15.03
CA MET A 392 5.25 -37.52 -13.97
C MET A 392 5.73 -38.97 -13.90
N VAL A 393 5.49 -39.65 -12.78
CA VAL A 393 5.67 -41.11 -12.73
C VAL A 393 4.62 -41.75 -13.64
N ALA A 394 5.07 -42.37 -14.73
CA ALA A 394 4.22 -43.21 -15.57
C ALA A 394 3.86 -44.50 -14.82
N TYR A 395 4.88 -45.17 -14.26
CA TYR A 395 4.71 -46.33 -13.39
C TYR A 395 5.98 -46.62 -12.55
N ASN A 396 5.82 -47.44 -11.50
CA ASN A 396 6.92 -47.88 -10.65
C ASN A 396 7.68 -49.04 -11.32
N GLY A 397 9.00 -48.95 -11.38
CA GLY A 397 9.86 -49.90 -12.08
C GLY A 397 10.57 -49.31 -13.30
N ASP A 398 11.23 -50.19 -14.05
CA ASP A 398 11.97 -49.83 -15.25
C ASP A 398 11.04 -49.65 -16.46
N CYS A 399 11.28 -48.62 -17.28
CA CYS A 399 10.53 -48.33 -18.49
C CYS A 399 10.50 -49.49 -19.51
N ASP A 400 11.49 -50.39 -19.46
CA ASP A 400 11.56 -51.55 -20.35
C ASP A 400 10.51 -52.64 -20.02
N LEU A 401 9.98 -52.66 -18.78
CA LEU A 401 9.09 -53.74 -18.32
C LEU A 401 7.68 -53.68 -18.89
N CYS A 402 7.18 -52.51 -19.27
CA CYS A 402 5.86 -52.35 -19.87
C CYS A 402 5.90 -52.12 -21.39
N GLN A 403 7.06 -52.25 -22.01
CA GLN A 403 7.19 -52.09 -23.45
C GLN A 403 6.42 -53.20 -24.19
N GLY A 404 5.30 -52.85 -24.83
CA GLY A 404 4.43 -53.79 -25.54
C GLY A 404 3.26 -54.36 -24.72
N VAL A 405 3.09 -53.95 -23.46
CA VAL A 405 1.95 -54.32 -22.63
C VAL A 405 0.77 -53.37 -22.91
N VAL A 406 -0.34 -53.90 -23.44
CA VAL A 406 -1.56 -53.11 -23.71
C VAL A 406 -2.59 -53.40 -22.63
N CYS A 407 -2.80 -52.42 -21.74
CA CYS A 407 -3.77 -52.51 -20.66
C CYS A 407 -5.14 -51.96 -21.08
N GLN A 408 -6.22 -52.61 -20.64
CA GLN A 408 -7.60 -52.27 -21.02
C GLN A 408 -8.31 -51.43 -19.93
N TRP A 409 -9.34 -50.67 -20.33
CA TRP A 409 -10.24 -49.87 -19.46
C TRP A 409 -9.56 -49.00 -18.40
N GLY A 410 -8.49 -48.30 -18.76
CA GLY A 410 -7.79 -47.39 -17.85
C GLY A 410 -6.93 -48.09 -16.80
N ALA A 411 -6.68 -49.39 -16.93
CA ALA A 411 -5.59 -50.06 -16.22
C ALA A 411 -4.26 -49.47 -16.69
N ARG A 412 -3.34 -49.25 -15.76
CA ARG A 412 -1.95 -48.86 -16.06
C ARG A 412 -1.05 -50.07 -15.89
N CYS A 413 0.00 -50.17 -16.70
CA CYS A 413 1.01 -51.20 -16.50
C CYS A 413 1.93 -50.79 -15.34
N GLU A 414 2.11 -51.66 -14.35
CA GLU A 414 3.14 -51.54 -13.33
C GLU A 414 4.01 -52.81 -13.39
N ALA A 415 5.31 -52.65 -13.62
CA ALA A 415 6.29 -53.74 -13.69
C ALA A 415 5.90 -54.92 -14.60
N GLY A 416 5.21 -54.66 -15.73
CA GLY A 416 4.79 -55.66 -16.70
C GLY A 416 3.38 -56.24 -16.47
N GLU A 417 2.69 -55.84 -15.40
CA GLU A 417 1.32 -56.28 -15.09
C GLU A 417 0.32 -55.12 -15.18
N CYS A 418 -0.87 -55.37 -15.75
CA CYS A 418 -1.94 -54.37 -15.81
C CYS A 418 -2.67 -54.28 -14.46
N VAL A 419 -2.52 -53.14 -13.78
CA VAL A 419 -3.13 -52.88 -12.48
C VAL A 419 -4.18 -51.79 -12.56
N CYS A 420 -5.32 -52.03 -11.90
CA CYS A 420 -6.36 -51.02 -11.76
C CYS A 420 -5.98 -49.98 -10.70
N PRO A 421 -6.49 -48.73 -10.80
CA PRO A 421 -6.30 -47.72 -9.76
C PRO A 421 -6.74 -48.27 -8.38
N THR A 422 -5.83 -48.28 -7.40
CA THR A 422 -6.12 -48.79 -6.04
C THR A 422 -6.36 -47.68 -5.02
N ASN A 423 -5.77 -46.50 -5.24
CA ASN A 423 -5.68 -45.44 -4.25
C ASN A 423 -6.27 -44.11 -4.79
N CYS A 424 -7.60 -44.01 -4.83
CA CYS A 424 -8.31 -42.83 -5.31
C CYS A 424 -8.49 -41.77 -4.22
N VAL A 425 -7.37 -41.27 -3.68
CA VAL A 425 -7.36 -40.19 -2.68
C VAL A 425 -7.35 -38.85 -3.42
N GLY A 426 -8.49 -38.16 -3.46
CA GLY A 426 -8.67 -36.90 -4.19
C GLY A 426 -9.97 -36.17 -3.79
N SER A 427 -10.12 -34.92 -4.24
CA SER A 427 -11.29 -34.07 -3.97
C SER A 427 -12.58 -34.80 -4.35
N ALA A 428 -13.62 -34.62 -3.53
CA ALA A 428 -14.96 -35.17 -3.75
C ALA A 428 -15.68 -34.37 -4.86
N GLU A 429 -15.17 -34.49 -6.08
CA GLU A 429 -15.75 -33.90 -7.28
C GLU A 429 -16.49 -35.00 -8.05
N PRO A 430 -17.82 -35.16 -7.82
CA PRO A 430 -18.57 -36.26 -8.39
C PRO A 430 -18.60 -36.19 -9.93
N VAL A 431 -18.60 -37.35 -10.59
CA VAL A 431 -18.73 -37.46 -12.05
C VAL A 431 -19.90 -38.37 -12.41
N CYS A 432 -20.68 -37.97 -13.41
CA CYS A 432 -21.71 -38.80 -13.99
C CYS A 432 -21.13 -39.61 -15.15
N ALA A 433 -21.14 -40.94 -15.04
CA ALA A 433 -20.54 -41.83 -16.03
C ALA A 433 -21.56 -42.33 -17.08
N SER A 434 -21.05 -42.94 -18.16
CA SER A 434 -21.84 -43.45 -19.31
C SER A 434 -22.90 -44.49 -18.95
N ASN A 435 -22.78 -45.14 -17.79
CA ASN A 435 -23.76 -46.06 -17.22
C ASN A 435 -24.83 -45.36 -16.35
N MET A 436 -24.88 -44.03 -16.36
CA MET A 436 -25.77 -43.19 -15.56
C MET A 436 -25.59 -43.35 -14.04
N ILE A 437 -24.39 -43.76 -13.61
CA ILE A 437 -24.01 -43.83 -12.19
C ILE A 437 -23.08 -42.67 -11.85
N THR A 438 -23.39 -41.99 -10.73
CA THR A 438 -22.53 -40.95 -10.15
C THR A 438 -21.41 -41.62 -9.36
N TYR A 439 -20.16 -41.34 -9.74
CA TYR A 439 -18.97 -41.76 -9.01
C TYR A 439 -18.43 -40.60 -8.15
N PRO A 440 -17.82 -40.87 -6.98
CA PRO A 440 -17.32 -39.83 -6.08
C PRO A 440 -16.24 -38.90 -6.69
N ASN A 441 -15.46 -39.45 -7.62
CA ASN A 441 -14.47 -38.75 -8.43
C ASN A 441 -14.16 -39.56 -9.69
N GLU A 442 -13.43 -38.97 -10.63
CA GLU A 442 -13.05 -39.62 -11.89
C GLU A 442 -12.19 -40.87 -11.69
N CYS A 443 -11.30 -40.90 -10.68
CA CYS A 443 -10.48 -42.07 -10.36
C CYS A 443 -11.34 -43.27 -9.97
N GLU A 444 -12.37 -43.07 -9.16
CA GLU A 444 -13.30 -44.12 -8.75
C GLU A 444 -14.12 -44.68 -9.92
N MET A 445 -14.48 -43.82 -10.89
CA MET A 445 -15.10 -44.25 -12.14
C MET A 445 -14.16 -45.12 -12.97
N GLN A 446 -12.90 -44.68 -13.17
CA GLN A 446 -11.90 -45.43 -13.93
C GLN A 446 -11.55 -46.76 -13.24
N ARG A 447 -11.47 -46.79 -11.91
CA ARG A 447 -11.31 -48.02 -11.12
C ARG A 447 -12.46 -49.01 -11.36
N ALA A 448 -13.69 -48.52 -11.41
CA ALA A 448 -14.85 -49.35 -11.70
C ALA A 448 -14.81 -49.87 -13.14
N SER A 449 -14.48 -49.02 -14.12
CA SER A 449 -14.32 -49.41 -15.52
C SER A 449 -13.26 -50.50 -15.70
N CYS A 450 -12.13 -50.37 -15.00
CA CYS A 450 -11.01 -51.31 -15.04
C CYS A 450 -11.36 -52.72 -14.54
N LYS A 451 -12.32 -52.82 -13.62
CA LYS A 451 -12.77 -54.10 -13.05
C LYS A 451 -13.88 -54.77 -13.86
N GLN A 452 -14.33 -54.16 -14.96
CA GLN A 452 -15.40 -54.73 -15.77
C GLN A 452 -14.90 -55.87 -16.67
N PRO A 453 -15.80 -56.79 -17.09
CA PRO A 453 -15.47 -57.83 -18.06
C PRO A 453 -15.02 -57.25 -19.39
N VAL A 454 -14.26 -58.05 -20.15
CA VAL A 454 -13.62 -57.56 -21.39
C VAL A 454 -14.60 -57.10 -22.47
N GLU A 455 -15.79 -57.67 -22.42
CA GLU A 455 -16.85 -57.49 -23.41
C GLU A 455 -17.70 -56.24 -23.15
N THR A 456 -17.52 -55.57 -22.00
CA THR A 456 -18.27 -54.34 -21.68
C THR A 456 -17.55 -53.07 -22.16
N PRO A 457 -18.27 -52.09 -22.70
CA PRO A 457 -17.67 -50.83 -23.13
C PRO A 457 -17.13 -50.02 -21.94
N PRO A 458 -16.01 -49.28 -22.12
CA PRO A 458 -15.41 -48.48 -21.05
C PRO A 458 -16.38 -47.42 -20.54
N LEU A 459 -16.31 -47.15 -19.24
CA LEU A 459 -17.02 -46.03 -18.64
C LEU A 459 -16.35 -44.72 -19.08
N THR A 460 -17.16 -43.79 -19.58
CA THR A 460 -16.72 -42.45 -19.95
C THR A 460 -17.49 -41.42 -19.12
N VAL A 461 -16.89 -40.26 -18.87
CA VAL A 461 -17.58 -39.15 -18.21
C VAL A 461 -18.60 -38.56 -19.17
N ILE A 462 -19.88 -38.53 -18.79
CA ILE A 462 -20.91 -37.75 -19.50
C ILE A 462 -20.80 -36.27 -19.09
N PHE A 463 -20.68 -35.99 -17.79
CA PHE A 463 -20.39 -34.66 -17.25
C PHE A 463 -19.90 -34.72 -15.80
N TYR A 464 -19.28 -33.64 -15.32
CA TYR A 464 -18.83 -33.46 -13.94
C TYR A 464 -20.00 -32.95 -13.08
N GLY A 465 -20.41 -33.73 -12.08
CA GLY A 465 -21.59 -33.51 -11.24
C GLY A 465 -22.37 -34.80 -10.96
N ASP A 466 -23.48 -34.69 -10.21
CA ASP A 466 -24.38 -35.82 -9.97
C ASP A 466 -25.28 -36.05 -11.19
N CYS A 467 -25.42 -37.30 -11.64
CA CYS A 467 -26.37 -37.70 -12.69
C CYS A 467 -27.82 -37.24 -12.41
N ARG A 468 -28.16 -36.91 -11.17
CA ARG A 468 -29.50 -36.42 -10.75
C ARG A 468 -29.72 -34.93 -10.94
N GLU A 469 -28.69 -34.11 -11.11
CA GLU A 469 -28.82 -32.65 -11.18
C GLU A 469 -29.35 -32.14 -12.53
N LYS A 470 -29.47 -33.01 -13.54
CA LYS A 470 -30.17 -32.71 -14.79
C LYS A 470 -31.03 -33.90 -15.21
N ASN A 471 -32.25 -33.62 -15.65
CA ASN A 471 -33.07 -34.55 -16.44
C ASN A 471 -32.39 -34.79 -17.81
N VAL A 472 -31.32 -35.58 -17.82
CA VAL A 472 -30.64 -35.98 -19.05
C VAL A 472 -31.31 -37.25 -19.56
N VAL A 473 -32.07 -37.08 -20.65
CA VAL A 473 -32.65 -38.19 -21.42
C VAL A 473 -31.52 -38.90 -22.18
N PRO A 474 -31.48 -40.24 -22.20
CA PRO A 474 -30.42 -40.99 -22.86
C PRO A 474 -30.38 -40.74 -24.38
N PRO A 475 -29.19 -40.74 -25.00
CA PRO A 475 -29.04 -40.60 -26.44
C PRO A 475 -29.35 -41.94 -27.14
N THR A 476 -30.60 -42.38 -27.10
CA THR A 476 -31.07 -43.53 -27.91
C THR A 476 -32.47 -43.35 -28.51
N LEU A 477 -33.04 -42.14 -28.50
CA LEU A 477 -34.35 -41.88 -29.13
C LEU A 477 -34.33 -40.64 -30.01
N GLN A 478 -33.43 -40.60 -31.00
CA GLN A 478 -33.49 -39.64 -32.08
C GLN A 478 -33.38 -40.33 -33.45
N SER A 479 -34.31 -41.25 -33.71
CA SER A 479 -34.63 -41.67 -35.07
C SER A 479 -36.01 -42.32 -35.12
N SER A 480 -37.06 -41.55 -35.43
CA SER A 480 -38.20 -41.99 -36.26
C SER A 480 -39.42 -41.07 -36.13
N TRP A 481 -39.39 -39.86 -36.72
CA TRP A 481 -40.61 -39.21 -37.22
C TRP A 481 -40.24 -38.37 -38.45
N ASN A 482 -40.02 -39.08 -39.56
CA ASN A 482 -40.35 -38.57 -40.90
C ASN A 482 -41.69 -39.20 -41.25
N PHE A 483 -42.76 -38.40 -41.25
CA PHE A 483 -43.89 -38.46 -42.18
C PHE A 483 -44.73 -37.18 -42.03
#